data_AF-A0AAJ2FKS4-F1
#
_entry.id   AF-A0AAJ2FKS4-F1
#
_cell.length_a   1.000
_cell.length_b   1.000
_cell.length_c   1.000
_cell.angle_alpha   90.00
_cell.angle_beta   90.00
_cell.angle_gamma   90.00
#
_symmetry.space_group_name_H-M   'P 1'
#
loop_
_entity.id
_entity.type
_entity.pdbx_description
1 polymer ?
#
loop_
_entity_poly.entity_id
_entity_poly.type
_entity_poly.pdbx_seq_one_letter_code
_entity_poly.pdbx_strand_id
1 'polypeptide(L)'
;MDKLIPDPPITPETEAEDIRAETLLKDHEAIKRALDYYLDSPSQYTEKPRRPSTMYMIAPNMDTESLLAQACESLASASVMTSDFAANLIGPQRNTVLAIQQIIMLGQSPYNLKDSTRLLAGNKKRRSLQ
;
A
#
# COMPACT_ATOMS: atom_id res chain seq x y z
N MET A 1 -8.54 -69.48 -32.82
CA MET A 1 -7.26 -68.74 -32.78
C MET A 1 -7.13 -68.17 -31.38
N ASP A 2 -6.34 -68.84 -30.56
CA ASP A 2 -6.12 -68.50 -29.17
C ASP A 2 -5.36 -67.17 -29.09
N LYS A 3 -5.93 -66.18 -28.39
CA LYS A 3 -5.18 -64.95 -28.10
C LYS A 3 -4.27 -65.24 -26.93
N LEU A 4 -2.99 -65.51 -27.23
CA LEU A 4 -1.92 -65.44 -26.24
C LEU A 4 -1.94 -64.03 -25.64
N ILE A 5 -2.31 -63.94 -24.36
CA ILE A 5 -2.21 -62.70 -23.59
C ILE A 5 -0.72 -62.49 -23.34
N PRO A 6 -0.10 -61.39 -23.80
CA PRO A 6 1.29 -61.10 -23.47
C PRO A 6 1.35 -60.64 -22.01
N ASP A 7 2.25 -61.22 -21.22
CA ASP A 7 2.53 -60.76 -19.86
C ASP A 7 2.95 -59.27 -19.87
N PRO A 8 2.52 -58.47 -18.87
CA PRO A 8 2.79 -57.04 -18.86
C PRO A 8 4.29 -56.75 -18.66
N PRO A 9 4.82 -55.68 -19.29
CA PRO A 9 6.23 -55.35 -19.18
C PRO A 9 6.55 -54.84 -17.78
N ILE A 10 7.76 -55.17 -17.30
CA ILE A 10 8.30 -54.77 -15.99
C ILE A 10 8.35 -53.23 -15.92
N THR A 11 7.66 -52.65 -14.93
CA THR A 11 7.58 -51.21 -14.67
C THR A 11 8.93 -50.65 -14.16
N PRO A 12 9.47 -49.56 -14.73
CA PRO A 12 10.57 -48.80 -14.14
C PRO A 12 10.01 -47.87 -13.05
N GLU A 13 9.69 -48.40 -11.88
CA GLU A 13 9.12 -47.61 -10.76
C GLU A 13 10.16 -46.67 -10.14
N THR A 14 11.45 -46.96 -10.28
CA THR A 14 12.55 -46.22 -9.64
C THR A 14 12.77 -44.83 -10.24
N GLU A 15 12.67 -44.67 -11.56
CA GLU A 15 12.93 -43.38 -12.24
C GLU A 15 11.79 -42.37 -12.03
N ALA A 16 10.55 -42.85 -11.88
CA ALA A 16 9.38 -42.00 -11.68
C ALA A 16 9.33 -41.38 -10.28
N GLU A 17 9.89 -42.05 -9.28
CA GLU A 17 9.98 -41.54 -7.90
C GLU A 17 11.05 -40.46 -7.76
N ASP A 18 12.21 -40.62 -8.42
CA ASP A 18 13.28 -39.62 -8.45
C ASP A 18 12.82 -38.32 -9.13
N ILE A 19 12.11 -38.42 -10.27
CA ILE A 19 11.55 -37.25 -10.96
C ILE A 19 10.49 -36.53 -10.10
N ARG A 20 9.70 -37.28 -9.32
CA ARG A 20 8.71 -36.71 -8.38
C ARG A 20 9.38 -36.03 -7.19
N ALA A 21 10.48 -36.57 -6.69
CA ALA A 21 11.25 -35.94 -5.62
C ALA A 21 11.92 -34.63 -6.10
N GLU A 22 12.49 -34.61 -7.30
CA GLU A 22 13.10 -33.42 -7.90
C GLU A 22 12.08 -32.30 -8.16
N THR A 23 10.88 -32.65 -8.63
CA THR A 23 9.78 -31.68 -8.83
C THR A 23 9.29 -31.09 -7.51
N LEU A 24 9.12 -31.90 -6.46
CA LEU A 24 8.76 -31.41 -5.13
C LEU A 24 9.84 -30.49 -4.51
N LEU A 25 11.12 -30.80 -4.73
CA LEU A 25 12.23 -29.93 -4.28
C LEU A 25 12.21 -28.59 -5.01
N LYS A 26 11.94 -28.61 -6.32
CA LYS A 26 11.82 -27.40 -7.14
C LYS A 26 10.61 -26.56 -6.76
N ASP A 27 9.49 -27.20 -6.42
CA ASP A 27 8.30 -26.53 -5.91
C ASP A 27 8.58 -25.90 -4.54
N HIS A 28 9.29 -26.60 -3.65
CA HIS A 28 9.69 -26.05 -2.35
C HIS A 28 10.62 -24.83 -2.51
N GLU A 29 11.55 -24.87 -3.46
CA GLU A 29 12.42 -23.73 -3.78
C GLU A 29 11.61 -22.57 -4.38
N ALA A 30 10.68 -22.84 -5.31
CA ALA A 30 9.81 -21.84 -5.90
C ALA A 30 8.89 -21.20 -4.87
N ILE A 31 8.34 -21.98 -3.95
CA ILE A 31 7.53 -21.50 -2.82
C ILE A 31 8.37 -20.60 -1.93
N LYS A 32 9.58 -21.02 -1.54
CA LYS A 32 10.48 -20.19 -0.72
C LYS A 32 10.81 -18.88 -1.42
N ARG A 33 11.16 -18.92 -2.72
CA ARG A 33 11.43 -17.72 -3.52
C ARG A 33 10.23 -16.78 -3.63
N ALA A 34 9.02 -17.32 -3.79
CA ALA A 34 7.79 -16.53 -3.83
C ALA A 34 7.51 -15.91 -2.45
N LEU A 35 7.66 -16.67 -1.37
CA LEU A 35 7.50 -16.18 0.00
C LEU A 35 8.52 -15.07 0.30
N ASP A 36 9.80 -15.26 -0.03
CA ASP A 36 10.83 -14.22 0.15
C ASP A 36 10.45 -12.96 -0.65
N TYR A 37 9.99 -13.08 -1.91
CA TYR A 37 9.58 -11.94 -2.73
C TYR A 37 8.38 -11.16 -2.17
N TYR A 38 7.40 -11.84 -1.57
CA TYR A 38 6.18 -11.22 -1.05
C TYR A 38 6.25 -10.83 0.44
N LEU A 39 7.05 -11.54 1.25
CA LEU A 39 7.16 -11.34 2.69
C LEU A 39 8.34 -10.44 3.08
N ASP A 40 9.49 -10.55 2.41
CA ASP A 40 10.54 -9.55 2.55
C ASP A 40 10.08 -8.30 1.81
N SER A 41 9.44 -7.41 2.57
CA SER A 41 8.93 -6.15 2.07
C SER A 41 10.02 -5.49 1.23
N PRO A 42 9.85 -5.32 -0.10
CA PRO A 42 10.80 -4.54 -0.86
C PRO A 42 10.85 -3.17 -0.19
N SER A 43 12.01 -2.85 0.38
CA SER A 43 12.32 -1.59 1.05
C SER A 43 12.03 -0.35 0.19
N GLN A 44 11.66 -0.57 -1.07
CA GLN A 44 11.07 0.36 -2.02
C GLN A 44 9.83 1.10 -1.49
N TYR A 45 9.11 0.54 -0.51
CA TYR A 45 7.99 1.20 0.17
C TYR A 45 8.34 1.73 1.57
N THR A 46 9.62 1.75 1.96
CA THR A 46 10.01 2.58 3.10
C THR A 46 9.86 4.03 2.65
N GLU A 47 8.74 4.66 3.02
CA GLU A 47 8.58 6.10 2.93
C GLU A 47 9.82 6.73 3.56
N LYS A 48 10.68 7.34 2.72
CA LYS A 48 11.77 8.16 3.24
C LYS A 48 11.13 9.16 4.18
N PRO A 49 11.56 9.23 5.46
CA PRO A 49 10.96 10.16 6.41
C PRO A 49 11.00 11.55 5.81
N ARG A 50 9.83 12.08 5.46
CA ARG A 50 9.72 13.42 4.91
C ARG A 50 10.26 14.36 5.97
N ARG A 51 11.36 15.05 5.68
CA ARG A 51 11.84 16.12 6.56
C ARG A 51 10.79 17.22 6.51
N PRO A 52 10.06 17.51 7.61
CA PRO A 52 9.14 18.62 7.62
C PRO A 52 9.94 19.91 7.35
N SER A 53 9.38 20.81 6.56
CA SER A 53 10.01 22.11 6.35
C SER A 53 10.07 22.85 7.67
N THR A 54 11.24 23.38 8.04
CA THR A 54 11.39 24.23 9.23
C THR A 54 10.76 25.61 9.06
N MET A 55 10.29 25.96 7.86
CA MET A 55 9.61 27.24 7.59
C MET A 55 8.27 27.36 8.32
N TYR A 56 7.60 26.25 8.60
CA TYR A 56 6.32 26.22 9.30
C TYR A 56 6.41 25.27 10.49
N MET A 57 6.40 25.83 11.69
CA MET A 57 6.49 25.07 12.94
C MET A 57 5.16 25.18 13.71
N ILE A 58 4.72 24.05 14.25
CA ILE A 58 3.56 23.96 15.13
C ILE A 58 4.00 24.47 16.51
N ALA A 59 3.21 25.37 17.12
CA ALA A 59 3.52 25.86 18.46
C ALA A 59 3.56 24.70 19.47
N PRO A 60 4.55 24.66 20.38
CA PRO A 60 4.77 23.50 21.26
C PRO A 60 3.62 23.24 22.27
N ASN A 61 2.76 24.23 22.50
CA ASN A 61 1.65 24.16 23.44
C ASN A 61 0.28 24.00 22.76
N MET A 62 0.24 23.75 21.45
CA MET A 62 -1.01 23.57 20.71
C MET A 62 -1.52 22.15 20.85
N ASP A 63 -2.79 22.01 21.21
CA ASP A 63 -3.48 20.73 21.25
C ASP A 63 -3.70 20.18 19.84
N THR A 64 -3.76 18.85 19.76
CA THR A 64 -3.97 18.16 18.48
C THR A 64 -5.32 18.48 17.86
N GLU A 65 -6.34 18.76 18.67
CA GLU A 65 -7.68 19.08 18.21
C GLU A 65 -7.72 20.45 17.51
N SER A 66 -7.14 21.48 18.12
CA SER A 66 -7.00 22.81 17.50
C SER A 66 -6.11 22.80 16.26
N LEU A 67 -5.05 21.99 16.24
CA LEU A 67 -4.23 21.82 15.03
C LEU A 67 -5.04 21.22 13.88
N LEU A 68 -5.83 20.18 14.16
CA LEU A 68 -6.69 19.54 13.17
C LEU A 68 -7.84 20.45 12.74
N ALA A 69 -8.45 21.17 13.68
CA ALA A 69 -9.48 22.16 13.39
C ALA A 69 -8.94 23.22 12.43
N GLN A 70 -7.75 23.79 12.71
CA GLN A 70 -7.15 24.76 11.81
C GLN A 70 -6.73 24.15 10.46
N ALA A 71 -6.23 22.91 10.42
CA ALA A 71 -5.98 22.25 9.15
C ALA A 71 -7.26 22.08 8.32
N CYS A 72 -8.37 21.69 8.95
CA CYS A 72 -9.68 21.55 8.33
C CYS A 72 -10.26 22.90 7.87
N GLU A 73 -10.14 23.95 8.69
CA GLU A 73 -10.56 25.32 8.34
C GLU A 73 -9.74 25.88 7.18
N SER A 74 -8.41 25.71 7.21
CA SER A 74 -7.54 26.10 6.09
C SER A 74 -7.89 25.38 4.79
N LEU A 75 -8.26 24.10 4.87
CA LEU A 75 -8.64 23.31 3.70
C LEU A 75 -10.03 23.69 3.18
N ALA A 76 -10.98 23.97 4.07
CA ALA A 76 -12.30 24.49 3.73
C ALA A 76 -12.20 25.86 3.04
N SER A 77 -11.37 26.75 3.59
CA SER A 77 -11.07 28.06 3.00
C SER A 77 -10.43 27.93 1.63
N ALA A 78 -9.42 27.06 1.48
CA ALA A 78 -8.80 26.76 0.19
C ALA A 78 -9.82 26.23 -0.83
N SER A 79 -10.76 25.40 -0.38
CA SER A 79 -11.84 24.89 -1.22
C SER A 79 -12.74 26.01 -1.76
N VAL A 80 -13.17 26.93 -0.90
CA VAL A 80 -13.97 28.09 -1.34
C VAL A 80 -13.19 28.95 -2.32
N MET A 81 -11.94 29.31 -2.00
CA MET A 81 -11.10 30.13 -2.87
C MET A 81 -10.86 29.48 -4.25
N THR A 82 -10.64 28.17 -4.27
CA THR A 82 -10.38 27.42 -5.51
C THR A 82 -11.64 27.34 -6.37
N SER A 83 -12.81 27.14 -5.75
CA SER A 83 -14.12 27.18 -6.43
C SER A 83 -14.41 28.57 -7.00
N ASP A 84 -14.21 29.63 -6.21
CA ASP A 84 -14.40 31.02 -6.66
C ASP A 84 -13.44 31.38 -7.79
N PHE A 85 -12.20 30.92 -7.71
CA PHE A 85 -11.22 31.11 -8.78
C PHE A 85 -11.62 30.35 -10.05
N ALA A 86 -12.13 29.11 -9.94
CA ALA A 86 -12.63 28.35 -11.08
C ALA A 86 -13.80 29.04 -11.80
N ALA A 87 -14.64 29.80 -11.08
CA ALA A 87 -15.73 30.57 -11.68
C ALA A 87 -15.24 31.68 -12.60
N ASN A 88 -14.03 32.21 -12.35
CA ASN A 88 -13.41 33.27 -13.15
C ASN A 88 -12.63 32.74 -14.37
N LEU A 89 -12.49 31.42 -14.52
CA LEU A 89 -11.73 30.79 -15.59
C LEU A 89 -12.63 30.17 -16.65
N ILE A 90 -12.14 30.11 -17.88
CA ILE A 90 -12.84 29.53 -19.03
C ILE A 90 -11.94 28.47 -19.68
N GLY A 91 -12.57 27.44 -20.26
CA GLY A 91 -11.87 26.40 -21.01
C GLY A 91 -11.06 25.44 -20.13
N PRO A 92 -9.94 24.89 -20.63
CA PRO A 92 -9.21 23.82 -19.94
C PRO A 92 -8.71 24.18 -18.54
N GLN A 93 -8.36 25.45 -18.29
CA GLN A 93 -7.85 25.90 -16.99
C GLN A 93 -8.88 25.75 -15.88
N ARG A 94 -10.16 25.99 -16.18
CA ARG A 94 -11.27 25.76 -15.23
C ARG A 94 -11.30 24.31 -14.79
N ASN A 95 -11.12 23.36 -15.72
CA ASN A 95 -11.14 21.94 -15.40
C ASN A 95 -9.96 21.56 -14.49
N THR A 96 -8.78 22.12 -14.71
CA THR A 96 -7.62 21.93 -13.83
C THR A 96 -7.90 22.42 -12.41
N VAL A 97 -8.48 23.61 -12.27
CA VAL A 97 -8.80 24.17 -10.94
C VAL A 97 -9.90 23.37 -10.25
N LEU A 98 -10.92 22.90 -10.98
CA LEU A 98 -11.93 21.98 -10.44
C LEU A 98 -11.33 20.64 -10.00
N ALA A 99 -10.31 20.13 -10.68
CA ALA A 99 -9.60 18.93 -10.24
C ALA A 99 -8.81 19.18 -8.94
N ILE A 100 -8.14 20.32 -8.82
CA ILE A 100 -7.48 20.74 -7.56
C ILE A 100 -8.51 20.83 -6.42
N GLN A 101 -9.66 21.44 -6.70
CA GLN A 101 -10.76 21.53 -5.75
C GLN A 101 -11.21 20.14 -5.26
N GLN A 102 -11.35 19.17 -6.16
CA GLN A 102 -11.71 17.80 -5.78
C GLN A 102 -10.65 17.14 -4.89
N ILE A 103 -9.36 17.34 -5.20
CA ILE A 103 -8.25 16.81 -4.38
C ILE A 103 -8.28 17.41 -2.97
N ILE A 104 -8.54 18.72 -2.86
CA ILE A 104 -8.71 19.42 -1.57
C ILE A 104 -9.85 18.77 -0.76
N MET A 105 -11.00 18.52 -1.38
CA MET A 105 -12.15 17.90 -0.70
C MET A 105 -11.86 16.46 -0.22
N LEU A 106 -11.07 15.69 -0.98
CA LEU A 106 -10.64 14.35 -0.57
C LEU A 106 -9.74 14.40 0.68
N GLY A 107 -8.95 15.45 0.85
CA GLY A 107 -8.14 15.69 2.05
C GLY A 107 -8.98 16.02 3.30
N GLN A 108 -10.20 16.55 3.13
CA GLN A 108 -11.06 16.99 4.24
C GLN A 108 -11.81 15.83 4.91
N SER A 109 -12.21 14.85 4.12
CA SER A 109 -11.82 13.47 4.40
C SER A 109 -11.76 12.89 5.81
N PRO A 110 -12.81 12.79 6.69
CA PRO A 110 -12.61 12.24 8.04
C PRO A 110 -12.17 10.76 8.07
N TYR A 111 -12.28 10.02 6.95
CA TYR A 111 -11.73 8.67 6.82
C TYR A 111 -10.20 8.67 6.72
N ASN A 112 -9.60 9.60 5.97
CA ASN A 112 -8.14 9.67 5.80
C ASN A 112 -7.40 10.05 7.09
N LEU A 113 -8.04 10.87 7.93
CA LEU A 113 -7.43 11.35 9.18
C LEU A 113 -7.42 10.28 10.28
N LYS A 114 -8.46 9.44 10.35
CA LYS A 114 -8.59 8.39 11.38
C LYS A 114 -7.64 7.22 11.14
N ASP A 115 -7.37 6.84 9.90
CA ASP A 115 -6.47 5.73 9.60
C ASP A 115 -5.00 6.07 9.86
N SER A 116 -4.58 7.31 9.65
CA SER A 116 -3.21 7.76 9.94
C SER A 116 -2.89 7.71 11.45
N THR A 117 -3.86 8.02 12.33
CA THR A 117 -3.69 7.91 13.79
C THR A 117 -3.64 6.47 14.29
N ARG A 118 -4.33 5.54 13.62
CA ARG A 118 -4.29 4.09 13.94
C ARG A 118 -2.95 3.45 13.60
N LEU A 119 -2.33 3.84 12.49
CA LEU A 119 -1.03 3.29 12.07
C LEU A 119 0.12 3.73 13.00
N LEU A 120 0.06 4.96 13.53
CA LEU A 120 1.05 5.45 14.51
C LEU A 120 0.87 4.81 15.89
N ALA A 121 -0.36 4.54 16.32
CA ALA A 121 -0.63 3.85 17.58
C ALA A 121 -0.15 2.38 17.59
N GLY A 122 -0.27 1.68 16.45
CA GLY A 122 0.21 0.30 16.30
C GLY A 122 1.75 0.17 16.37
N ASN A 123 2.48 1.14 15.80
CA ASN A 123 3.94 1.12 15.79
C ASN A 123 4.60 1.50 17.12
N LYS A 124 3.92 2.27 17.97
CA LYS A 124 4.44 2.62 19.31
C LYS A 124 4.40 1.44 20.28
N LYS A 125 3.43 0.52 20.13
CA LYS A 125 3.28 -0.67 20.98
C LYS A 125 4.27 -1.80 20.65
N ARG A 126 4.76 -1.88 19.40
CA ARG A 126 5.78 -2.85 19.00
C ARG A 126 7.21 -2.48 19.44
N ARG A 127 7.50 -1.19 19.67
CA ARG A 127 8.81 -0.73 20.16
C ARG A 127 8.99 -0.74 21.68
N SER A 128 7.95 -1.04 22.46
CA SER A 128 8.09 -1.18 23.93
C SER A 128 8.09 -2.65 24.39
N LEU A 129 8.16 -3.59 23.46
CA LEU A 129 8.24 -5.04 23.71
C LEU A 129 9.53 -5.65 23.15
N GLN A 130 10.45 -4.81 22.68
CA GLN A 130 11.87 -5.09 22.43
C GLN A 130 12.68 -4.17 23.34
#